data_AF-A0A2V4E8N2-F1
#
_entry.id   AF-A0A2V4E8N2-F1
#
_cell.length_a   1.000
_cell.length_b   1.000
_cell.length_c   1.000
_cell.angle_alpha   90.00
_cell.angle_beta   90.00
_cell.angle_gamma   90.00
#
_symmetry.space_group_name_H-M   'P 1'
#
loop_
_entity.id
_entity.type
_entity.pdbx_description
1 polymer ?
#
loop_
_entity_poly.entity_id
_entity_poly.type
_entity_poly.pdbx_seq_one_letter_code
_entity_poly.pdbx_strand_id
1 'polypeptide(L)'
;MDYNFHPPTWTTYNFNSAKLSTKSLFFTPIYFSLKLHRITRILSRSLDRCVLSQQIFLGLLFGLMLITSYSSLALTTKTLNVINGNAPYLTFDGGQTRVTNIEPLFGISLSDGRTFTPATPNLNNNPIELPVAGQSFLDIGMLVPTNTDSIALSSLIGPPYNYWGDDDGDGQGINGITVTGRLSLSIVDKNNQTVSRNTVLTICNAPYKLTLSNSEGTLKTRYGVPNESPFSASNISYYINPKAAPKICFVKPYSSTSWGIYAGSDWYAGKGFLPKSFVSSNYGLNFPTTGANNLSFDLDLGGIVQPLTWKAVSPNGDIKATISNSTNTSVRVTLTGPSTDETQWGSTNPGNIGRPSLPQIFELVGLDNNNNEVLKYGFVLKQWFVSRGNRSYEYVDATSWCKKIGDYRLPNVKDLTNASFEGTVGGTPASSGNYFQRSIGAGFIPEWGVISIYPGTNFNEIYNWTADKSSFSGLYIVNYDGSVSWSTFPTGVICVYP
;
A
#
# COMPACT_ATOMS: atom_id res chain seq x y z
N MET A 1 -38.80 45.37 23.48
CA MET A 1 -38.61 45.82 22.09
C MET A 1 -38.76 44.58 21.22
N ASP A 2 -40.00 44.34 20.81
CA ASP A 2 -40.34 43.37 19.77
C ASP A 2 -39.74 43.80 18.44
N TYR A 3 -39.22 42.86 17.66
CA TYR A 3 -39.55 42.74 16.23
C TYR A 3 -39.26 41.31 15.76
N ASN A 4 -40.33 40.56 15.53
CA ASN A 4 -40.37 39.35 14.73
C ASN A 4 -40.14 39.71 13.25
N PHE A 5 -39.22 39.02 12.57
CA PHE A 5 -39.21 38.95 11.11
C PHE A 5 -39.13 37.49 10.65
N HIS A 6 -40.29 36.99 10.25
CA HIS A 6 -40.41 35.82 9.40
C HIS A 6 -39.98 36.17 7.95
N PRO A 7 -39.36 35.22 7.22
CA PRO A 7 -38.93 35.42 5.84
C PRO A 7 -40.12 35.35 4.86
N PRO A 8 -40.30 36.32 3.96
CA PRO A 8 -41.25 36.18 2.86
C PRO A 8 -40.65 35.37 1.72
N THR A 9 -41.33 34.27 1.41
CA THR A 9 -41.24 33.49 0.18
C THR A 9 -41.44 34.37 -1.05
N TRP A 10 -40.48 34.36 -1.98
CA TRP A 10 -40.63 34.98 -3.30
C TRP A 10 -41.14 33.94 -4.30
N THR A 11 -42.40 34.14 -4.71
CA THR A 11 -43.04 33.47 -5.84
C THR A 11 -42.53 34.05 -7.15
N THR A 12 -41.97 33.18 -7.99
CA THR A 12 -41.61 33.47 -9.38
C THR A 12 -42.86 33.65 -10.23
N TYR A 13 -43.05 34.83 -10.81
CA TYR A 13 -43.97 35.03 -11.93
C TYR A 13 -43.19 35.11 -13.24
N ASN A 14 -43.52 34.16 -14.13
CA ASN A 14 -43.09 34.10 -15.52
C ASN A 14 -43.40 35.40 -16.26
N PHE A 15 -42.38 36.12 -16.71
CA PHE A 15 -42.53 37.09 -17.77
C PHE A 15 -42.55 36.35 -19.11
N ASN A 16 -43.75 36.08 -19.59
CA ASN A 16 -44.01 35.76 -20.99
C ASN A 16 -43.48 36.90 -21.86
N SER A 17 -42.59 36.59 -22.79
CA SER A 17 -42.13 37.54 -23.79
C SER A 17 -43.32 37.93 -24.68
N ALA A 18 -43.86 39.13 -24.49
CA ALA A 18 -44.72 39.73 -25.49
C ALA A 18 -43.86 39.95 -26.75
N LYS A 19 -44.24 39.30 -27.85
CA LYS A 19 -43.74 39.57 -29.20
C LYS A 19 -43.97 41.06 -29.52
N LEU A 20 -42.97 41.90 -29.29
CA LEU A 20 -42.96 43.24 -29.86
C LEU A 20 -42.58 43.13 -31.34
N SER A 21 -43.59 43.20 -32.20
CA SER A 21 -43.48 43.39 -33.63
C SER A 21 -42.69 44.67 -33.93
N THR A 22 -41.45 44.53 -34.38
CA THR A 22 -40.56 45.64 -34.80
C THR A 22 -40.85 46.17 -36.20
N LYS A 23 -42.08 46.00 -36.71
CA LYS A 23 -42.48 46.60 -38.00
C LYS A 23 -42.84 48.08 -37.94
N SER A 24 -42.98 48.67 -36.73
CA SER A 24 -43.40 50.06 -36.56
C SER A 24 -42.26 51.08 -36.37
N LEU A 25 -41.00 50.67 -36.22
CA LEU A 25 -39.90 51.58 -35.87
C LEU A 25 -39.10 52.12 -37.07
N PHE A 26 -39.43 51.70 -38.30
CA PHE A 26 -38.70 52.10 -39.50
C PHE A 26 -39.28 53.30 -40.26
N PHE A 27 -40.48 53.79 -39.92
CA PHE A 27 -41.08 54.95 -40.59
C PHE A 27 -40.91 56.29 -39.86
N THR A 28 -40.52 56.27 -38.59
CA THR A 28 -40.23 57.47 -37.80
C THR A 28 -38.92 58.19 -38.16
N PRO A 29 -37.82 57.53 -38.60
CA PRO A 29 -36.57 58.23 -38.92
C PRO A 29 -36.66 59.03 -40.24
N ILE A 30 -37.41 58.54 -41.22
CA ILE A 30 -37.50 59.16 -42.56
C ILE A 30 -38.30 60.48 -42.49
N TYR A 31 -39.32 60.56 -41.62
CA TYR A 31 -40.10 61.78 -41.44
C TYR A 31 -39.33 62.87 -40.68
N PHE A 32 -38.39 62.48 -39.81
CA PHE A 32 -37.53 63.42 -39.07
C PHE A 32 -36.45 64.03 -39.99
N SER A 33 -35.88 63.24 -40.88
CA SER A 33 -34.87 63.68 -41.87
C SER A 33 -35.41 64.69 -42.88
N LEU A 34 -36.69 64.55 -43.30
CA LEU A 34 -37.35 65.48 -44.22
C LEU A 34 -37.65 66.84 -43.58
N LYS A 35 -37.89 66.90 -42.26
CA LYS A 35 -38.04 68.18 -41.54
C LYS A 35 -36.71 68.89 -41.30
N LEU A 36 -35.61 68.15 -41.12
CA LEU A 36 -34.29 68.75 -40.90
C LEU A 36 -33.77 69.51 -42.13
N HIS A 37 -34.10 69.04 -43.35
CA HIS A 37 -33.73 69.72 -44.59
C HIS A 37 -34.40 71.11 -44.76
N ARG A 38 -35.55 71.34 -44.11
CA ARG A 38 -36.20 72.67 -44.08
C ARG A 38 -35.54 73.61 -43.06
N ILE A 39 -34.99 73.08 -41.97
CA ILE A 39 -34.31 73.85 -40.92
C ILE A 39 -32.91 74.28 -41.37
N THR A 40 -32.16 73.40 -42.06
CA THR A 40 -30.85 73.74 -42.63
C THR A 40 -30.93 74.84 -43.70
N ARG A 41 -32.03 74.91 -44.47
CA ARG A 41 -32.25 75.96 -45.48
C ARG A 41 -32.61 77.33 -44.88
N ILE A 42 -33.15 77.37 -43.66
CA ILE A 42 -33.46 78.61 -42.93
C ILE A 42 -32.21 79.12 -42.19
N LEU A 43 -31.41 78.22 -41.61
CA LEU A 43 -30.16 78.58 -40.92
C LEU A 43 -29.02 78.97 -41.88
N SER A 44 -29.01 78.49 -43.12
CA SER A 44 -27.96 78.87 -44.10
C SER A 44 -28.08 80.30 -44.62
N ARG A 45 -29.19 81.01 -44.35
CA ARG A 45 -29.40 82.40 -44.78
C ARG A 45 -29.01 83.45 -43.74
N SER A 46 -28.71 83.06 -42.49
CA SER A 46 -28.30 84.01 -41.45
C SER A 46 -26.81 83.95 -41.08
N LEU A 47 -25.99 83.26 -41.88
CA LEU A 47 -24.63 82.86 -41.49
C LEU A 47 -23.50 83.64 -42.18
N ASP A 48 -23.74 84.87 -42.62
CA ASP A 48 -22.69 85.73 -43.20
C ASP A 48 -22.07 86.73 -42.20
N ARG A 49 -22.46 86.73 -40.91
CA ARG A 49 -21.92 87.70 -39.93
C ARG A 49 -21.83 87.16 -38.50
N CYS A 50 -21.03 86.12 -38.23
CA CYS A 50 -20.39 85.96 -36.91
C CYS A 50 -19.40 84.78 -36.88
N VAL A 51 -18.14 85.03 -36.49
CA VAL A 51 -17.08 84.00 -36.35
C VAL A 51 -17.37 83.00 -35.21
N LEU A 52 -18.25 83.35 -34.27
CA LEU A 52 -18.58 82.52 -33.12
C LEU A 52 -19.52 81.33 -33.44
N SER A 53 -20.25 81.35 -34.56
CA SER A 53 -21.21 80.27 -34.88
C SER A 53 -20.58 79.07 -35.60
N GLN A 54 -19.42 79.24 -36.25
CA GLN A 54 -18.71 78.14 -36.91
C GLN A 54 -18.10 77.14 -35.91
N GLN A 55 -17.56 77.63 -34.79
CA GLN A 55 -16.97 76.75 -33.76
C GLN A 55 -18.02 75.93 -33.01
N ILE A 56 -19.19 76.50 -32.75
CA ILE A 56 -20.31 75.79 -32.11
C ILE A 56 -20.88 74.71 -33.05
N PHE A 57 -20.96 74.99 -34.35
CA PHE A 57 -21.42 74.03 -35.34
C PHE A 57 -20.41 72.88 -35.53
N LEU A 58 -19.11 73.17 -35.55
CA LEU A 58 -18.07 72.16 -35.61
C LEU A 58 -18.03 71.30 -34.34
N GLY A 59 -18.20 71.91 -33.17
CA GLY A 59 -18.28 71.22 -31.88
C GLY A 59 -19.52 70.33 -31.75
N LEU A 60 -20.68 70.79 -32.25
CA LEU A 60 -21.90 69.97 -32.32
C LEU A 60 -21.77 68.82 -33.32
N LEU A 61 -21.10 69.03 -34.46
CA LEU A 61 -20.85 67.96 -35.44
C LEU A 61 -19.90 66.90 -34.88
N PHE A 62 -18.86 67.32 -34.14
CA PHE A 62 -17.92 66.42 -33.47
C PHE A 62 -18.58 65.68 -32.28
N GLY A 63 -19.44 66.37 -31.53
CA GLY A 63 -20.26 65.79 -30.48
C GLY A 63 -21.28 64.78 -31.01
N LEU A 64 -21.93 65.05 -32.15
CA LEU A 64 -22.85 64.10 -32.79
C LEU A 64 -22.12 62.85 -33.30
N MET A 65 -20.90 63.00 -33.85
CA MET A 65 -20.04 61.88 -34.26
C MET A 65 -19.57 61.03 -33.07
N LEU A 66 -19.39 61.62 -31.89
CA LEU A 66 -19.06 60.91 -30.64
C LEU A 66 -20.27 60.16 -30.07
N ILE A 67 -21.49 60.69 -30.23
CA ILE A 67 -22.74 60.04 -29.78
C ILE A 67 -23.18 58.94 -30.76
N THR A 68 -22.76 59.00 -32.03
CA THR A 68 -22.84 57.87 -32.96
C THR A 68 -21.60 56.98 -32.85
N SER A 69 -21.21 56.61 -31.62
CA SER A 69 -20.37 55.43 -31.45
C SER A 69 -21.23 54.25 -31.93
N TYR A 70 -20.90 53.72 -33.11
CA TYR A 70 -21.59 52.59 -33.71
C TYR A 70 -21.70 51.48 -32.66
N SER A 71 -22.89 51.31 -32.09
CA SER A 71 -23.26 50.05 -31.46
C SER A 71 -23.09 49.01 -32.55
N SER A 72 -22.06 48.18 -32.39
CA SER A 72 -21.67 47.05 -33.23
C SER A 72 -22.87 46.51 -34.01
N LEU A 73 -22.93 46.82 -35.30
CA LEU A 73 -23.76 46.10 -36.25
C LEU A 73 -23.19 44.68 -36.28
N ALA A 74 -23.69 43.83 -35.39
CA ALA A 74 -23.42 42.40 -35.47
C ALA A 74 -23.92 41.95 -36.84
N LEU A 75 -23.01 41.61 -37.75
CA LEU A 75 -23.36 40.93 -39.00
C LEU A 75 -24.04 39.63 -38.62
N THR A 76 -25.37 39.59 -38.65
CA THR A 76 -26.10 38.33 -38.51
C THR A 76 -26.05 37.62 -39.86
N THR A 77 -24.96 36.91 -40.12
CA THR A 77 -24.87 35.99 -41.25
C THR A 77 -25.59 34.69 -40.87
N LYS A 78 -26.64 34.31 -41.59
CA LYS A 78 -27.25 32.98 -41.46
C LYS A 78 -26.64 32.05 -42.49
N THR A 79 -25.96 31.01 -42.05
CA THR A 79 -25.52 29.93 -42.92
C THR A 79 -26.68 28.95 -43.15
N LEU A 80 -26.71 28.33 -44.34
CA LEU A 80 -27.68 27.27 -44.65
C LEU A 80 -27.40 25.99 -43.86
N ASN A 81 -26.13 25.73 -43.55
CA ASN A 81 -25.64 24.58 -42.80
C ASN A 81 -24.91 25.02 -41.54
N VAL A 82 -24.80 24.12 -40.56
CA VAL A 82 -23.97 24.32 -39.37
C VAL A 82 -22.51 24.52 -39.80
N ILE A 83 -21.86 25.55 -39.25
CA ILE A 83 -20.41 25.74 -39.42
C ILE A 83 -19.74 24.74 -38.48
N ASN A 84 -18.95 23.82 -39.04
CA ASN A 84 -18.16 22.89 -38.24
C ASN A 84 -16.84 23.55 -37.88
N GLY A 85 -16.55 23.59 -36.58
CA GLY A 85 -15.31 24.05 -35.99
C GLY A 85 -14.44 22.88 -35.54
N ASN A 86 -13.64 23.11 -34.51
CA ASN A 86 -12.85 22.08 -33.85
C ASN A 86 -13.43 21.75 -32.48
N ALA A 87 -13.26 20.50 -32.04
CA ALA A 87 -13.60 20.14 -30.67
C ALA A 87 -12.56 20.74 -29.71
N PRO A 88 -12.96 21.10 -28.47
CA PRO A 88 -11.99 21.46 -27.45
C PRO A 88 -11.08 20.27 -27.13
N TYR A 89 -9.85 20.50 -26.72
CA TYR A 89 -8.89 19.44 -26.41
C TYR A 89 -8.10 19.73 -25.15
N LEU A 90 -7.56 18.66 -24.54
CA LEU A 90 -6.57 18.81 -23.47
C LEU A 90 -5.21 19.11 -24.09
N THR A 91 -4.42 19.92 -23.39
CA THR A 91 -3.02 20.21 -23.72
C THR A 91 -2.26 20.46 -22.42
N PHE A 92 -1.03 19.97 -22.31
CA PHE A 92 -0.21 20.11 -21.10
C PHE A 92 1.05 20.94 -21.32
N ASP A 93 1.27 21.41 -22.55
CA ASP A 93 2.45 22.15 -23.01
C ASP A 93 2.10 23.52 -23.61
N GLY A 94 0.93 24.06 -23.22
CA GLY A 94 0.46 25.37 -23.65
C GLY A 94 -0.09 25.40 -25.08
N GLY A 95 -0.63 24.29 -25.57
CA GLY A 95 -1.28 24.20 -26.88
C GLY A 95 -0.38 23.69 -28.00
N GLN A 96 0.85 23.25 -27.71
CA GLN A 96 1.75 22.70 -28.74
C GLN A 96 1.33 21.29 -29.16
N THR A 97 0.82 20.50 -28.21
CA THR A 97 0.27 19.17 -28.49
C THR A 97 -1.18 19.06 -28.03
N ARG A 98 -1.98 18.41 -28.87
CA ARG A 98 -3.36 17.99 -28.54
C ARG A 98 -3.29 16.57 -28.00
N VAL A 99 -3.85 16.38 -26.82
CA VAL A 99 -3.85 15.08 -26.17
C VAL A 99 -5.27 14.56 -26.08
N THR A 100 -5.44 13.35 -26.58
CA THR A 100 -6.71 12.62 -26.56
C THR A 100 -6.88 11.78 -25.30
N ASN A 101 -5.83 11.67 -24.48
CA ASN A 101 -5.82 10.94 -23.22
C ASN A 101 -5.17 11.77 -22.08
N ILE A 102 -5.43 11.34 -20.85
CA ILE A 102 -5.00 12.01 -19.61
C ILE A 102 -3.67 11.46 -19.08
N GLU A 103 -3.02 10.53 -19.80
CA GLU A 103 -1.77 9.88 -19.39
C GLU A 103 -0.65 10.84 -18.98
N PRO A 104 -0.42 11.99 -19.65
CA PRO A 104 0.62 12.92 -19.22
C PRO A 104 0.42 13.47 -17.79
N LEU A 105 -0.80 13.41 -17.24
CA LEU A 105 -1.09 13.80 -15.86
C LEU A 105 -0.64 12.77 -14.82
N PHE A 106 -0.23 11.58 -15.24
CA PHE A 106 0.24 10.51 -14.36
C PHE A 106 1.76 10.51 -14.14
N GLY A 107 2.44 11.59 -14.52
CA GLY A 107 3.87 11.74 -14.25
C GLY A 107 4.17 11.83 -12.75
N ILE A 108 5.28 11.22 -12.34
CA ILE A 108 5.83 11.38 -10.99
C ILE A 108 7.25 11.96 -11.07
N SER A 109 7.65 12.71 -10.04
CA SER A 109 8.99 13.29 -9.93
C SER A 109 9.58 13.02 -8.54
N LEU A 110 10.88 12.78 -8.49
CA LEU A 110 11.61 12.53 -7.25
C LEU A 110 12.43 13.76 -6.85
N SER A 111 12.84 13.83 -5.58
CA SER A 111 13.61 14.96 -5.05
C SER A 111 15.02 15.12 -5.66
N ASP A 112 15.52 14.11 -6.38
CA ASP A 112 16.79 14.17 -7.12
C ASP A 112 16.63 14.63 -8.59
N GLY A 113 15.42 15.03 -8.98
CA GLY A 113 15.10 15.53 -10.32
C GLY A 113 14.74 14.45 -11.35
N ARG A 114 14.81 13.16 -11.00
CA ARG A 114 14.32 12.10 -11.90
C ARG A 114 12.80 12.21 -12.08
N THR A 115 12.35 12.08 -13.31
CA THR A 115 10.92 12.09 -13.69
C THR A 115 10.54 10.79 -14.37
N PHE A 116 9.36 10.26 -14.05
CA PHE A 116 8.82 9.05 -14.65
C PHE A 116 7.44 9.36 -15.24
N THR A 117 7.19 8.84 -16.43
CA THR A 117 5.93 9.02 -17.17
C THR A 117 5.35 7.66 -17.55
N PRO A 118 4.10 7.61 -18.01
CA PRO A 118 3.50 6.36 -18.43
C PRO A 118 4.19 5.60 -19.55
N ALA A 119 5.09 6.25 -20.29
CA ALA A 119 5.93 5.59 -21.29
C ALA A 119 7.05 4.73 -20.68
N THR A 120 7.36 4.93 -19.39
CA THR A 120 8.44 4.24 -18.68
C THR A 120 7.95 3.60 -17.37
N PRO A 121 6.87 2.77 -17.40
CA PRO A 121 6.37 2.15 -16.19
C PRO A 121 7.39 1.12 -15.71
N ASN A 122 7.52 1.01 -14.40
CA ASN A 122 8.41 0.04 -13.78
C ASN A 122 7.62 -1.16 -13.25
N LEU A 123 8.30 -2.29 -13.07
CA LEU A 123 7.70 -3.53 -12.61
C LEU A 123 8.03 -3.78 -11.13
N ASN A 124 7.29 -4.69 -10.50
CA ASN A 124 7.51 -5.11 -9.13
C ASN A 124 8.95 -5.64 -8.89
N ASN A 125 9.55 -6.28 -9.90
CA ASN A 125 10.92 -6.80 -9.85
C ASN A 125 12.00 -5.75 -10.20
N ASN A 126 11.60 -4.54 -10.58
CA ASN A 126 12.49 -3.41 -10.81
C ASN A 126 11.86 -2.12 -10.26
N PRO A 127 11.74 -2.00 -8.93
CA PRO A 127 11.14 -0.84 -8.28
C PRO A 127 12.02 0.41 -8.42
N ILE A 128 11.39 1.58 -8.48
CA ILE A 128 12.07 2.88 -8.41
C ILE A 128 12.54 3.09 -6.97
N GLU A 129 13.86 3.18 -6.77
CA GLU A 129 14.42 3.53 -5.48
C GLU A 129 14.35 5.04 -5.23
N LEU A 130 13.78 5.43 -4.08
CA LEU A 130 13.81 6.80 -3.60
C LEU A 130 15.25 7.26 -3.37
N PRO A 131 15.58 8.54 -3.59
CA PRO A 131 16.95 9.03 -3.48
C PRO A 131 17.45 9.17 -2.04
N VAL A 132 16.58 9.47 -1.08
CA VAL A 132 16.98 9.81 0.30
C VAL A 132 16.33 8.87 1.31
N ALA A 133 17.11 8.48 2.31
CA ALA A 133 16.61 7.64 3.40
C ALA A 133 15.57 8.38 4.26
N GLY A 134 14.54 7.66 4.72
CA GLY A 134 13.47 8.23 5.55
C GLY A 134 12.40 9.00 4.77
N GLN A 135 12.42 8.96 3.44
CA GLN A 135 11.37 9.57 2.61
C GLN A 135 10.03 8.83 2.67
N SER A 136 8.99 9.56 2.29
CA SER A 136 7.59 9.16 2.20
C SER A 136 7.03 9.46 0.80
N PHE A 137 5.73 9.20 0.59
CA PHE A 137 5.05 9.61 -0.65
C PHE A 137 4.72 11.11 -0.72
N LEU A 138 4.99 11.88 0.35
CA LEU A 138 4.97 13.35 0.30
C LEU A 138 6.15 13.90 -0.51
N ASP A 139 7.25 13.14 -0.56
CA ASP A 139 8.49 13.52 -1.24
C ASP A 139 8.48 13.17 -2.74
N ILE A 140 7.39 12.56 -3.22
CA ILE A 140 7.16 12.26 -4.63
C ILE A 140 6.22 13.33 -5.19
N GLY A 141 6.74 14.12 -6.13
CA GLY A 141 5.99 15.15 -6.83
C GLY A 141 4.97 14.52 -7.78
N MET A 142 3.71 14.91 -7.61
CA MET A 142 2.55 14.46 -8.38
C MET A 142 1.59 15.63 -8.56
N LEU A 143 0.70 15.56 -9.55
CA LEU A 143 -0.37 16.56 -9.70
C LEU A 143 -1.47 16.44 -8.63
N VAL A 144 -1.66 15.24 -8.06
CA VAL A 144 -2.54 15.07 -6.90
C VAL A 144 -1.91 15.80 -5.70
N PRO A 145 -2.59 16.81 -5.11
CA PRO A 145 -2.03 17.60 -4.02
C PRO A 145 -1.69 16.74 -2.80
N THR A 146 -0.67 17.14 -2.04
CA THR A 146 -0.09 16.31 -0.96
C THR A 146 -1.02 16.04 0.21
N ASN A 147 -2.09 16.82 0.38
CA ASN A 147 -3.06 16.73 1.47
C ASN A 147 -4.35 15.96 1.12
N THR A 148 -4.45 15.41 -0.09
CA THR A 148 -5.62 14.66 -0.57
C THR A 148 -5.20 13.52 -1.47
N ASP A 149 -6.02 12.49 -1.57
CA ASP A 149 -5.82 11.38 -2.51
C ASP A 149 -6.54 11.61 -3.84
N SER A 150 -7.14 12.79 -4.06
CA SER A 150 -7.72 13.13 -5.35
C SER A 150 -7.88 14.61 -5.62
N ILE A 151 -7.94 14.98 -6.91
CA ILE A 151 -8.19 16.34 -7.40
C ILE A 151 -9.15 16.30 -8.60
N ALA A 152 -10.12 17.23 -8.63
CA ALA A 152 -11.03 17.35 -9.77
C ALA A 152 -10.27 17.85 -11.01
N LEU A 153 -10.58 17.30 -12.19
CA LEU A 153 -9.96 17.74 -13.44
C LEU A 153 -10.33 19.19 -13.78
N SER A 154 -11.44 19.70 -13.25
CA SER A 154 -11.83 21.11 -13.35
C SER A 154 -10.77 22.05 -12.77
N SER A 155 -10.04 21.63 -11.74
CA SER A 155 -8.93 22.41 -11.17
C SER A 155 -7.70 22.46 -12.10
N LEU A 156 -7.56 21.50 -13.03
CA LEU A 156 -6.42 21.41 -13.94
C LEU A 156 -6.64 22.21 -15.24
N ILE A 157 -7.90 22.48 -15.62
CA ILE A 157 -8.22 23.36 -16.76
C ILE A 157 -8.29 24.84 -16.36
N GLY A 158 -8.33 25.14 -15.05
CA GLY A 158 -8.25 26.50 -14.52
C GLY A 158 -6.81 26.96 -14.24
N PRO A 159 -6.62 28.23 -13.87
CA PRO A 159 -5.33 28.73 -13.40
C PRO A 159 -4.84 27.95 -12.16
N PRO A 160 -3.53 27.68 -12.05
CA PRO A 160 -2.45 28.16 -12.93
C PRO A 160 -2.18 27.27 -14.15
N TYR A 161 -2.77 26.08 -14.22
CA TYR A 161 -2.40 25.05 -15.21
C TYR A 161 -2.93 25.34 -16.62
N ASN A 162 -4.20 25.73 -16.73
CA ASN A 162 -4.88 26.00 -18.01
C ASN A 162 -4.70 24.85 -19.03
N TYR A 163 -4.86 23.59 -18.59
CA TYR A 163 -4.62 22.41 -19.42
C TYR A 163 -5.75 22.09 -20.41
N TRP A 164 -6.12 23.07 -21.24
CA TRP A 164 -7.08 22.91 -22.32
C TRP A 164 -6.77 23.89 -23.45
N GLY A 165 -7.24 23.58 -24.64
CA GLY A 165 -7.12 24.41 -25.83
C GLY A 165 -8.35 24.28 -26.70
N ASP A 166 -8.57 25.30 -27.51
CA ASP A 166 -9.68 25.38 -28.44
C ASP A 166 -9.31 26.34 -29.58
N ASP A 167 -9.29 25.85 -30.82
CA ASP A 167 -8.64 26.56 -31.92
C ASP A 167 -9.48 27.72 -32.47
N ASP A 168 -10.80 27.61 -32.36
CA ASP A 168 -11.78 28.60 -32.80
C ASP A 168 -12.30 29.48 -31.66
N GLY A 169 -11.89 29.20 -30.42
CA GLY A 169 -12.05 30.10 -29.26
C GLY A 169 -13.43 30.03 -28.60
N ASP A 170 -14.21 28.99 -28.86
CA ASP A 170 -15.54 28.75 -28.28
C ASP A 170 -15.53 28.50 -26.76
N GLY A 171 -14.38 28.10 -26.21
CA GLY A 171 -14.15 27.92 -24.77
C GLY A 171 -13.79 29.18 -23.98
N GLN A 172 -13.61 30.32 -24.64
CA GLN A 172 -13.17 31.56 -23.98
C GLN A 172 -14.27 32.21 -23.12
N GLY A 173 -13.86 32.93 -22.08
CA GLY A 173 -14.75 33.68 -21.20
C GLY A 173 -15.21 32.91 -19.95
N ILE A 174 -16.04 33.57 -19.14
CA ILE A 174 -16.53 33.01 -17.87
C ILE A 174 -17.40 31.78 -18.16
N ASN A 175 -17.01 30.63 -17.59
CA ASN A 175 -17.66 29.34 -17.80
C ASN A 175 -17.76 28.93 -19.29
N GLY A 176 -16.79 29.36 -20.11
CA GLY A 176 -16.71 28.97 -21.52
C GLY A 176 -16.30 27.51 -21.71
N ILE A 177 -15.53 26.95 -20.76
CA ILE A 177 -15.05 25.57 -20.76
C ILE A 177 -15.39 24.87 -19.44
N THR A 178 -15.74 23.59 -19.53
CA THR A 178 -15.98 22.71 -18.38
C THR A 178 -15.39 21.33 -18.64
N VAL A 179 -15.00 20.64 -17.57
CA VAL A 179 -14.55 19.25 -17.66
C VAL A 179 -15.12 18.45 -16.51
N THR A 180 -15.55 17.22 -16.79
CA THR A 180 -15.96 16.25 -15.77
C THR A 180 -14.82 15.30 -15.44
N GLY A 181 -14.84 14.78 -14.22
CA GLY A 181 -13.92 13.73 -13.78
C GLY A 181 -12.86 14.17 -12.79
N ARG A 182 -12.02 13.22 -12.38
CA ARG A 182 -11.09 13.35 -11.26
C ARG A 182 -9.84 12.52 -11.47
N LEU A 183 -8.72 13.05 -11.03
CA LEU A 183 -7.46 12.31 -10.84
C LEU A 183 -7.39 11.80 -9.40
N SER A 184 -7.07 10.53 -9.22
CA SER A 184 -7.03 9.85 -7.92
C SER A 184 -5.70 9.12 -7.70
N LEU A 185 -5.33 8.97 -6.44
CA LEU A 185 -4.14 8.31 -5.94
C LEU A 185 -4.55 7.15 -5.03
N SER A 186 -3.91 6.00 -5.18
CA SER A 186 -4.00 4.89 -4.25
C SER A 186 -2.61 4.34 -3.96
N ILE A 187 -2.29 4.12 -2.69
CA ILE A 187 -0.99 3.66 -2.25
C ILE A 187 -1.19 2.42 -1.39
N VAL A 188 -0.49 1.34 -1.73
CA VAL A 188 -0.47 0.11 -0.94
C VAL A 188 0.96 -0.41 -0.74
N ASP A 189 1.18 -1.18 0.32
CA ASP A 189 2.44 -1.91 0.55
C ASP A 189 2.52 -3.23 -0.24
N LYS A 190 3.62 -3.98 -0.08
CA LYS A 190 3.81 -5.30 -0.72
C LYS A 190 2.72 -6.32 -0.38
N ASN A 191 1.98 -6.09 0.71
CA ASN A 191 0.90 -6.96 1.20
C ASN A 191 -0.49 -6.43 0.82
N ASN A 192 -0.58 -5.43 -0.06
CA ASN A 192 -1.80 -4.73 -0.46
C ASN A 192 -2.53 -4.01 0.70
N GLN A 193 -1.83 -3.66 1.78
CA GLN A 193 -2.39 -2.82 2.83
C GLN A 193 -2.28 -1.35 2.42
N THR A 194 -3.36 -0.57 2.59
CA THR A 194 -3.37 0.86 2.29
C THR A 194 -2.36 1.61 3.17
N VAL A 195 -1.60 2.50 2.55
CA VAL A 195 -0.55 3.29 3.22
C VAL A 195 -0.85 4.77 3.05
N SER A 196 -0.85 5.51 4.15
CA SER A 196 -1.01 6.97 4.11
C SER A 196 0.22 7.65 3.51
N ARG A 197 0.00 8.74 2.78
CA ARG A 197 1.06 9.45 2.02
C ARG A 197 2.23 9.94 2.88
N ASN A 198 1.97 10.28 4.14
CA ASN A 198 2.95 10.74 5.13
C ASN A 198 3.71 9.59 5.84
N THR A 199 3.40 8.33 5.53
CA THR A 199 4.09 7.18 6.14
C THR A 199 5.53 7.14 5.64
N VAL A 200 6.49 7.17 6.56
CA VAL A 200 7.90 6.93 6.23
C VAL A 200 8.04 5.50 5.73
N LEU A 201 8.63 5.34 4.54
CA LEU A 201 8.70 4.03 3.89
C LEU A 201 9.76 3.14 4.53
N THR A 202 9.44 1.85 4.66
CA THR A 202 10.33 0.85 5.24
C THR A 202 10.58 -0.29 4.28
N ILE A 203 11.80 -0.83 4.28
CA ILE A 203 12.20 -1.85 3.31
C ILE A 203 11.42 -3.16 3.47
N CYS A 204 10.91 -3.44 4.66
CA CYS A 204 10.15 -4.66 4.94
C CYS A 204 8.73 -4.67 4.38
N ASN A 205 8.19 -3.49 4.06
CA ASN A 205 6.90 -3.32 3.42
C ASN A 205 7.03 -2.99 1.93
N ALA A 206 8.28 -2.87 1.44
CA ALA A 206 8.60 -2.58 0.06
C ALA A 206 8.61 -3.86 -0.81
N PRO A 207 8.43 -3.74 -2.14
CA PRO A 207 8.08 -2.51 -2.84
C PRO A 207 6.63 -2.10 -2.58
N TYR A 208 6.42 -0.79 -2.51
CA TYR A 208 5.10 -0.19 -2.41
C TYR A 208 4.54 0.03 -3.82
N LYS A 209 3.23 -0.05 -3.98
CA LYS A 209 2.54 0.21 -5.24
C LYS A 209 1.76 1.51 -5.15
N LEU A 210 2.17 2.48 -5.97
CA LEU A 210 1.50 3.76 -6.16
C LEU A 210 0.67 3.69 -7.44
N THR A 211 -0.64 3.90 -7.35
CA THR A 211 -1.55 3.90 -8.51
C THR A 211 -2.12 5.30 -8.71
N LEU A 212 -1.95 5.84 -9.91
CA LEU A 212 -2.64 7.05 -10.37
C LEU A 212 -3.73 6.65 -11.35
N SER A 213 -4.92 7.23 -11.21
CA SER A 213 -6.05 6.92 -12.10
C SER A 213 -6.92 8.14 -12.38
N ASN A 214 -7.56 8.16 -13.54
CA ASN A 214 -8.60 9.13 -13.87
C ASN A 214 -9.94 8.43 -14.06
N SER A 215 -11.02 9.13 -13.70
CA SER A 215 -12.36 8.74 -14.16
C SER A 215 -12.54 9.08 -15.64
N GLU A 216 -13.50 8.42 -16.28
CA GLU A 216 -14.02 8.92 -17.55
C GLU A 216 -14.56 10.34 -17.39
N GLY A 217 -14.59 11.08 -18.50
CA GLY A 217 -15.05 12.45 -18.50
C GLY A 217 -15.13 13.06 -19.89
N THR A 218 -15.61 14.30 -19.93
CA THR A 218 -15.83 15.05 -21.15
C THR A 218 -15.38 16.48 -20.95
N LEU A 219 -14.51 16.96 -21.83
CA LEU A 219 -14.20 18.37 -21.96
C LEU A 219 -15.26 19.01 -22.86
N LYS A 220 -15.88 20.10 -22.41
CA LYS A 220 -17.03 20.71 -23.07
C LYS A 220 -16.96 22.22 -23.10
N THR A 221 -17.08 22.78 -24.29
CA THR A 221 -17.23 24.22 -24.52
C THR A 221 -18.70 24.63 -24.57
N ARG A 222 -18.94 25.92 -24.31
CA ARG A 222 -20.30 26.49 -24.37
C ARG A 222 -20.82 26.60 -25.80
N TYR A 223 -19.93 26.86 -26.75
CA TYR A 223 -20.21 27.05 -28.17
C TYR A 223 -19.41 26.03 -29.01
N GLY A 224 -19.61 26.03 -30.32
CA GLY A 224 -18.91 25.13 -31.25
C GLY A 224 -19.68 23.90 -31.69
N VAL A 225 -19.29 23.37 -32.84
CA VAL A 225 -19.76 22.08 -33.35
C VAL A 225 -18.57 21.35 -34.00
N PRO A 226 -18.07 20.25 -33.42
CA PRO A 226 -18.44 19.69 -32.11
C PRO A 226 -17.99 20.58 -30.93
N ASN A 227 -18.76 20.60 -29.83
CA ASN A 227 -18.42 21.35 -28.61
C ASN A 227 -17.90 20.46 -27.46
N GLU A 228 -17.62 19.19 -27.73
CA GLU A 228 -17.21 18.26 -26.69
C GLU A 228 -16.21 17.22 -27.18
N SER A 229 -15.33 16.84 -26.25
CA SER A 229 -14.31 15.81 -26.44
C SER A 229 -14.33 14.87 -25.24
N PRO A 230 -14.85 13.64 -25.40
CA PRO A 230 -14.81 12.62 -24.36
C PRO A 230 -13.40 12.02 -24.22
N PHE A 231 -13.06 11.58 -23.02
CA PHE A 231 -11.87 10.78 -22.75
C PHE A 231 -12.20 9.61 -21.82
N SER A 232 -11.49 8.50 -22.00
CA SER A 232 -11.70 7.28 -21.24
C SER A 232 -11.00 7.31 -19.88
N ALA A 233 -11.50 6.50 -18.95
CA ALA A 233 -10.80 6.19 -17.71
C ALA A 233 -9.50 5.42 -18.00
N SER A 234 -8.43 5.75 -17.28
CA SER A 234 -7.14 5.06 -17.35
C SER A 234 -6.49 5.02 -15.98
N ASN A 235 -5.52 4.13 -15.80
CA ASN A 235 -4.69 4.07 -14.61
C ASN A 235 -3.26 3.60 -14.94
N ILE A 236 -2.33 3.95 -14.07
CA ILE A 236 -0.96 3.44 -14.08
C ILE A 236 -0.51 3.12 -12.67
N SER A 237 0.39 2.14 -12.54
CA SER A 237 1.04 1.80 -11.29
C SER A 237 2.55 1.97 -11.37
N TYR A 238 3.14 2.55 -10.33
CA TYR A 238 4.58 2.62 -10.09
C TYR A 238 4.93 1.80 -8.84
N TYR A 239 6.03 1.06 -8.90
CA TYR A 239 6.55 0.33 -7.74
C TYR A 239 7.73 1.08 -7.12
N ILE A 240 7.65 1.38 -5.83
CA ILE A 240 8.59 2.27 -5.14
C ILE A 240 9.29 1.53 -3.99
N ASN A 241 10.62 1.65 -3.93
CA ASN A 241 11.44 1.21 -2.80
C ASN A 241 12.00 2.42 -2.03
N PRO A 242 12.08 2.37 -0.69
CA PRO A 242 12.83 3.36 0.07
C PRO A 242 14.34 3.21 -0.16
N LYS A 243 15.10 4.29 0.05
CA LYS A 243 16.54 4.19 0.23
C LYS A 243 16.84 3.62 1.61
N ALA A 244 17.09 2.31 1.68
CA ALA A 244 17.31 1.63 2.94
C ALA A 244 18.31 0.48 2.79
N ALA A 245 19.08 0.23 3.85
CA ALA A 245 19.95 -0.95 3.91
C ALA A 245 19.10 -2.24 3.93
N PRO A 246 19.65 -3.36 3.44
CA PRO A 246 18.98 -4.65 3.54
C PRO A 246 18.64 -5.01 4.98
N LYS A 247 17.55 -5.75 5.17
CA LYS A 247 17.04 -6.10 6.50
C LYS A 247 16.39 -7.48 6.51
N ILE A 248 16.53 -8.18 7.63
CA ILE A 248 15.71 -9.37 7.93
C ILE A 248 14.43 -8.87 8.60
N CYS A 249 13.31 -9.09 7.93
CA CYS A 249 12.02 -8.53 8.28
C CYS A 249 11.24 -9.43 9.24
N PHE A 250 11.19 -10.72 8.93
CA PHE A 250 10.48 -11.72 9.73
C PHE A 250 11.23 -13.04 9.69
N VAL A 251 10.96 -13.89 10.68
CA VAL A 251 11.46 -15.26 10.74
C VAL A 251 10.28 -16.20 10.88
N LYS A 252 10.13 -17.07 9.88
CA LYS A 252 8.91 -17.81 9.63
C LYS A 252 9.15 -19.31 9.77
N PRO A 253 8.75 -19.95 10.88
CA PRO A 253 8.68 -21.41 10.94
C PRO A 253 7.82 -21.96 9.80
N TYR A 254 8.14 -23.16 9.30
CA TYR A 254 7.36 -23.82 8.24
C TYR A 254 5.85 -23.84 8.56
N SER A 255 5.50 -24.22 9.80
CA SER A 255 4.14 -24.08 10.32
C SER A 255 3.89 -22.63 10.72
N SER A 256 3.26 -21.85 9.83
CA SER A 256 3.10 -20.40 9.96
C SER A 256 1.65 -19.91 9.89
N THR A 257 0.69 -20.82 9.91
CA THR A 257 -0.75 -20.54 9.78
C THR A 257 -1.45 -20.28 11.12
N SER A 258 -0.74 -19.74 12.11
CA SER A 258 -1.36 -19.37 13.39
C SER A 258 -2.05 -18.01 13.28
N TRP A 259 -3.38 -18.04 13.45
CA TRP A 259 -4.29 -16.89 13.40
C TRP A 259 -5.14 -16.83 14.68
N GLY A 260 -5.81 -15.70 14.89
CA GLY A 260 -6.79 -15.54 15.98
C GLY A 260 -6.18 -15.82 17.34
N ILE A 261 -6.81 -16.73 18.11
CA ILE A 261 -6.39 -17.05 19.49
C ILE A 261 -4.98 -17.62 19.59
N TYR A 262 -4.42 -18.20 18.52
CA TYR A 262 -3.07 -18.76 18.48
C TYR A 262 -1.99 -17.72 18.16
N ALA A 263 -2.39 -16.53 17.69
CA ALA A 263 -1.45 -15.43 17.46
C ALA A 263 -1.07 -14.82 18.81
N GLY A 264 0.19 -14.99 19.22
CA GLY A 264 0.74 -14.28 20.37
C GLY A 264 1.23 -12.89 19.98
N SER A 265 1.64 -12.12 20.98
CA SER A 265 2.08 -10.73 20.84
C SER A 265 3.33 -10.55 19.97
N ASP A 266 4.20 -11.56 19.93
CA ASP A 266 5.45 -11.55 19.15
C ASP A 266 5.30 -12.07 17.71
N TRP A 267 4.06 -12.36 17.29
CA TRP A 267 3.76 -13.03 16.03
C TRP A 267 2.91 -12.18 15.10
N TYR A 268 3.41 -11.98 13.87
CA TYR A 268 2.63 -11.35 12.82
C TYR A 268 2.03 -12.44 11.95
N ALA A 269 0.70 -12.57 12.02
CA ALA A 269 -0.01 -13.63 11.32
C ALA A 269 0.29 -13.63 9.81
N GLY A 270 0.67 -14.79 9.28
CA GLY A 270 1.12 -14.98 7.90
C GLY A 270 2.58 -14.59 7.60
N LYS A 271 3.23 -13.78 8.46
CA LYS A 271 4.60 -13.28 8.28
C LYS A 271 5.64 -13.99 9.14
N GLY A 272 5.36 -14.20 10.44
CA GLY A 272 6.27 -14.87 11.37
C GLY A 272 6.64 -14.02 12.58
N PHE A 273 7.75 -14.39 13.24
CA PHE A 273 8.31 -13.63 14.36
C PHE A 273 9.12 -12.42 13.88
N LEU A 274 9.08 -11.34 14.64
CA LEU A 274 10.04 -10.25 14.45
C LEU A 274 11.39 -10.61 15.10
N PRO A 275 12.52 -10.42 14.38
CA PRO A 275 13.84 -10.40 15.02
C PRO A 275 13.87 -9.39 16.17
N LYS A 276 14.32 -9.81 17.35
CA LYS A 276 14.39 -8.98 18.56
C LYS A 276 15.72 -8.24 18.69
N SER A 277 16.82 -8.85 18.25
CA SER A 277 18.16 -8.25 18.30
C SER A 277 19.06 -8.75 17.18
N PHE A 278 19.94 -7.89 16.69
CA PHE A 278 21.04 -8.26 15.78
C PHE A 278 22.42 -8.18 16.48
N VAL A 279 22.43 -7.94 17.79
CA VAL A 279 23.62 -7.94 18.63
C VAL A 279 23.80 -9.32 19.24
N SER A 280 25.00 -9.88 19.09
CA SER A 280 25.34 -11.26 19.49
C SER A 280 25.01 -11.60 20.94
N SER A 281 25.26 -10.68 21.88
CA SER A 281 24.94 -10.87 23.31
C SER A 281 23.46 -11.10 23.60
N ASN A 282 22.57 -10.73 22.67
CA ASN A 282 21.12 -10.76 22.83
C ASN A 282 20.44 -11.72 21.83
N TYR A 283 21.20 -12.58 21.14
CA TYR A 283 20.62 -13.58 20.24
C TYR A 283 19.69 -14.57 20.95
N GLY A 284 19.80 -14.72 22.27
CA GLY A 284 18.90 -15.56 23.07
C GLY A 284 17.45 -15.06 23.17
N LEU A 285 17.16 -13.86 22.64
CA LEU A 285 15.82 -13.29 22.48
C LEU A 285 15.18 -13.62 21.12
N ASN A 286 15.97 -14.10 20.15
CA ASN A 286 15.48 -14.40 18.81
C ASN A 286 14.97 -15.84 18.72
N PHE A 287 14.03 -16.06 17.81
CA PHE A 287 13.62 -17.39 17.40
C PHE A 287 14.72 -18.05 16.53
N PRO A 288 14.96 -19.36 16.64
CA PRO A 288 14.41 -20.27 17.64
C PRO A 288 15.27 -20.35 18.91
N THR A 289 14.63 -20.70 20.04
CA THR A 289 15.33 -21.12 21.26
C THR A 289 15.25 -22.62 21.52
N THR A 290 14.41 -23.32 20.77
CA THR A 290 14.26 -24.78 20.79
C THR A 290 14.54 -25.36 19.41
N GLY A 291 14.94 -26.62 19.30
CA GLY A 291 15.20 -27.24 17.99
C GLY A 291 14.97 -28.74 17.98
N ALA A 292 14.90 -29.30 16.77
CA ALA A 292 14.86 -30.74 16.51
C ALA A 292 15.38 -30.99 15.09
N ASN A 293 15.72 -32.24 14.81
CA ASN A 293 16.20 -32.62 13.49
C ASN A 293 15.14 -32.38 12.41
N ASN A 294 15.56 -31.80 11.28
CA ASN A 294 14.74 -31.41 10.13
C ASN A 294 13.73 -30.27 10.36
N LEU A 295 13.77 -29.59 11.51
CA LEU A 295 13.02 -28.34 11.66
C LEU A 295 13.61 -27.26 10.76
N SER A 296 12.73 -26.48 10.15
CA SER A 296 13.13 -25.42 9.22
C SER A 296 12.31 -24.15 9.37
N PHE A 297 12.95 -23.03 9.06
CA PHE A 297 12.34 -21.72 9.05
C PHE A 297 12.93 -20.86 7.94
N ASP A 298 12.13 -19.92 7.47
CA ASP A 298 12.51 -18.99 6.41
C ASP A 298 12.81 -17.61 7.02
N LEU A 299 13.87 -16.97 6.57
CA LEU A 299 14.15 -15.55 6.83
C LEU A 299 13.50 -14.72 5.72
N ASP A 300 12.56 -13.83 6.04
CA ASP A 300 12.01 -12.84 5.09
C ASP A 300 13.02 -11.68 4.95
N LEU A 301 13.47 -11.42 3.73
CA LEU A 301 14.53 -10.46 3.42
C LEU A 301 13.92 -9.24 2.71
N GLY A 302 14.32 -8.05 3.14
CA GLY A 302 14.01 -6.78 2.48
C GLY A 302 15.27 -6.11 1.93
N GLY A 303 15.18 -5.51 0.74
CA GLY A 303 16.23 -4.68 0.17
C GLY A 303 17.39 -5.44 -0.47
N ILE A 304 17.20 -6.74 -0.73
CA ILE A 304 18.17 -7.56 -1.44
C ILE A 304 17.82 -7.55 -2.93
N VAL A 305 18.79 -7.19 -3.77
CA VAL A 305 18.61 -7.13 -5.23
C VAL A 305 18.91 -8.49 -5.87
N GLN A 306 19.98 -9.14 -5.42
CA GLN A 306 20.41 -10.46 -5.89
C GLN A 306 20.50 -11.44 -4.71
N PRO A 307 20.16 -12.73 -4.91
CA PRO A 307 20.25 -13.73 -3.85
C PRO A 307 21.62 -13.73 -3.17
N LEU A 308 21.61 -13.74 -1.83
CA LEU A 308 22.86 -13.81 -1.06
C LEU A 308 23.39 -15.25 -1.00
N THR A 309 24.70 -15.36 -0.81
CA THR A 309 25.37 -16.63 -0.51
C THR A 309 25.49 -16.83 0.99
N TRP A 310 25.19 -18.03 1.47
CA TRP A 310 25.18 -18.37 2.90
C TRP A 310 26.00 -19.64 3.12
N LYS A 311 26.77 -19.68 4.21
CA LYS A 311 27.52 -20.87 4.62
C LYS A 311 26.80 -21.60 5.74
N ALA A 312 26.83 -22.93 5.70
CA ALA A 312 26.30 -23.73 6.80
C ALA A 312 27.09 -23.48 8.09
N VAL A 313 26.39 -23.49 9.22
CA VAL A 313 26.95 -23.15 10.54
C VAL A 313 26.75 -24.32 11.49
N SER A 314 27.81 -24.74 12.17
CA SER A 314 27.77 -25.79 13.19
C SER A 314 28.79 -25.45 14.28
N PRO A 315 28.42 -24.64 15.29
CA PRO A 315 29.36 -24.08 16.26
C PRO A 315 30.15 -25.16 17.02
N ASN A 316 29.46 -26.24 17.41
CA ASN A 316 30.03 -27.34 18.20
C ASN A 316 30.12 -28.66 17.44
N GLY A 317 29.75 -28.70 16.15
CA GLY A 317 29.81 -29.90 15.31
C GLY A 317 28.68 -30.92 15.48
N ASP A 318 27.80 -30.73 16.47
CA ASP A 318 26.72 -31.65 16.84
C ASP A 318 25.35 -31.26 16.25
N ILE A 319 25.06 -29.96 16.15
CA ILE A 319 23.91 -29.40 15.44
C ILE A 319 24.44 -28.52 14.30
N LYS A 320 23.83 -28.65 13.12
CA LYS A 320 24.18 -27.91 11.91
C LYS A 320 22.95 -27.19 11.36
N ALA A 321 23.09 -25.89 11.12
CA ALA A 321 22.16 -25.09 10.35
C ALA A 321 22.62 -25.04 8.89
N THR A 322 21.83 -25.63 7.99
CA THR A 322 22.08 -25.61 6.55
C THR A 322 21.13 -24.63 5.88
N ILE A 323 21.65 -23.84 4.94
CA ILE A 323 20.90 -22.80 4.25
C ILE A 323 20.63 -23.22 2.80
N SER A 324 19.38 -23.08 2.36
CA SER A 324 18.93 -23.47 1.02
C SER A 324 17.85 -22.52 0.49
N ASN A 325 17.44 -22.70 -0.77
CA ASN A 325 16.38 -21.91 -1.42
C ASN A 325 16.59 -20.39 -1.30
N SER A 326 17.84 -19.93 -1.45
CA SER A 326 18.18 -18.51 -1.37
C SER A 326 17.59 -17.76 -2.57
N THR A 327 16.76 -16.76 -2.28
CA THR A 327 16.24 -15.79 -3.24
C THR A 327 16.60 -14.38 -2.78
N ASN A 328 16.15 -13.37 -3.54
CA ASN A 328 16.26 -11.98 -3.13
C ASN A 328 15.23 -11.55 -2.06
N THR A 329 14.30 -12.43 -1.67
CA THR A 329 13.24 -12.11 -0.70
C THR A 329 13.17 -13.11 0.45
N SER A 330 13.77 -14.28 0.32
CA SER A 330 13.70 -15.31 1.35
C SER A 330 14.88 -16.26 1.29
N VAL A 331 15.17 -16.90 2.42
CA VAL A 331 16.11 -18.02 2.48
C VAL A 331 15.68 -19.00 3.57
N ARG A 332 15.80 -20.30 3.30
CA ARG A 332 15.44 -21.37 4.24
C ARG A 332 16.63 -21.83 5.06
N VAL A 333 16.43 -21.95 6.36
CA VAL A 333 17.36 -22.54 7.32
C VAL A 333 16.78 -23.86 7.80
N THR A 334 17.55 -24.95 7.69
CA THR A 334 17.19 -26.27 8.21
C THR A 334 18.18 -26.69 9.28
N LEU A 335 17.67 -27.08 10.45
CA LEU A 335 18.44 -27.62 11.55
C LEU A 335 18.56 -29.14 11.40
N THR A 336 19.79 -29.64 11.46
CA THR A 336 20.12 -31.08 11.46
C THR A 336 20.97 -31.40 12.66
N GLY A 337 20.70 -32.51 13.35
CA GLY A 337 21.41 -32.88 14.57
C GLY A 337 20.99 -34.26 15.07
N PRO A 338 21.23 -34.60 16.35
CA PRO A 338 20.88 -35.91 16.89
C PRO A 338 19.40 -36.22 16.72
N SER A 339 19.09 -37.40 16.19
CA SER A 339 17.73 -37.90 16.01
C SER A 339 17.70 -39.41 16.12
N THR A 340 16.52 -39.97 16.31
CA THR A 340 16.28 -41.39 16.22
C THR A 340 15.73 -41.79 14.85
N ASP A 341 15.88 -43.06 14.52
CA ASP A 341 15.32 -43.66 13.30
C ASP A 341 14.24 -44.72 13.59
N GLU A 342 13.62 -45.23 12.52
CA GLU A 342 12.55 -46.22 12.59
C GLU A 342 12.95 -47.52 13.32
N THR A 343 14.23 -47.90 13.25
CA THR A 343 14.74 -49.09 13.95
C THR A 343 14.79 -48.89 15.46
N GLN A 344 15.03 -47.66 15.92
CA GLN A 344 15.07 -47.31 17.33
C GLN A 344 13.68 -47.11 17.95
N TRP A 345 12.68 -46.66 17.17
CA TRP A 345 11.34 -46.33 17.70
C TRP A 345 10.65 -47.54 18.35
N GLY A 346 10.67 -48.69 17.67
CA GLY A 346 10.08 -49.94 18.15
C GLY A 346 10.91 -50.68 19.20
N SER A 347 12.16 -50.29 19.41
CA SER A 347 13.06 -50.98 20.33
C SER A 347 12.80 -50.57 21.79
N THR A 348 12.85 -51.56 22.70
CA THR A 348 12.86 -51.34 24.15
C THR A 348 14.28 -51.05 24.68
N ASN A 349 15.30 -51.25 23.85
CA ASN A 349 16.70 -50.97 24.11
C ASN A 349 17.33 -50.26 22.89
N PRO A 350 16.98 -48.98 22.66
CA PRO A 350 17.53 -48.23 21.53
C PRO A 350 19.04 -48.01 21.71
N GLY A 351 19.77 -47.86 20.60
CA GLY A 351 21.14 -47.34 20.65
C GLY A 351 21.16 -45.88 21.11
N ASN A 352 22.29 -45.45 21.67
CA ASN A 352 22.49 -44.05 22.08
C ASN A 352 22.59 -43.14 20.86
N ILE A 353 21.98 -41.95 20.96
CA ILE A 353 22.17 -40.84 20.03
C ILE A 353 23.10 -39.79 20.66
N GLY A 354 23.62 -38.88 19.83
CA GLY A 354 24.46 -37.78 20.29
C GLY A 354 23.73 -36.86 21.29
N ARG A 355 24.48 -36.29 22.22
CA ARG A 355 23.99 -35.25 23.14
C ARG A 355 24.53 -33.90 22.70
N PRO A 356 23.68 -32.97 22.24
CA PRO A 356 24.16 -31.68 21.78
C PRO A 356 24.59 -30.80 22.96
N SER A 357 25.68 -30.08 22.82
CA SER A 357 26.25 -29.20 23.85
C SER A 357 25.48 -27.89 23.92
N LEU A 358 24.39 -27.82 24.69
CA LEU A 358 23.51 -26.64 24.78
C LEU A 358 23.76 -25.81 26.06
N PRO A 359 23.52 -24.48 26.06
CA PRO A 359 23.02 -23.68 24.94
C PRO A 359 24.07 -23.41 23.86
N GLN A 360 23.64 -23.25 22.60
CA GLN A 360 24.52 -22.95 21.45
C GLN A 360 24.11 -21.69 20.72
N ILE A 361 25.09 -20.83 20.42
CA ILE A 361 24.90 -19.60 19.66
C ILE A 361 25.15 -19.87 18.18
N PHE A 362 24.15 -19.62 17.34
CA PHE A 362 24.25 -19.65 15.89
C PHE A 362 24.29 -18.23 15.35
N GLU A 363 25.16 -17.97 14.36
CA GLU A 363 25.18 -16.73 13.59
C GLU A 363 25.25 -17.06 12.10
N LEU A 364 24.18 -16.78 11.38
CA LEU A 364 24.05 -16.91 9.94
C LEU A 364 24.48 -15.59 9.29
N VAL A 365 25.39 -15.66 8.32
CA VAL A 365 25.89 -14.48 7.61
C VAL A 365 25.58 -14.63 6.12
N GLY A 366 24.89 -13.62 5.57
CA GLY A 366 24.55 -13.51 4.16
C GLY A 366 25.57 -12.64 3.43
N LEU A 367 26.19 -13.18 2.39
CA LEU A 367 27.26 -12.57 1.62
C LEU A 367 26.79 -12.12 0.24
N ASP A 368 27.26 -10.97 -0.22
CA ASP A 368 27.10 -10.57 -1.63
C ASP A 368 28.08 -11.32 -2.56
N ASN A 369 28.02 -11.03 -3.86
CA ASN A 369 28.90 -11.64 -4.87
C ASN A 369 30.39 -11.31 -4.68
N ASN A 370 30.71 -10.27 -3.90
CA ASN A 370 32.08 -9.87 -3.58
C ASN A 370 32.55 -10.44 -2.24
N ASN A 371 31.76 -11.33 -1.61
CA ASN A 371 31.98 -11.88 -0.27
C ASN A 371 31.92 -10.85 0.87
N ASN A 372 31.25 -9.71 0.68
CA ASN A 372 30.99 -8.77 1.77
C ASN A 372 29.80 -9.25 2.60
N GLU A 373 29.87 -9.06 3.92
CA GLU A 373 28.76 -9.33 4.83
C GLU A 373 27.65 -8.28 4.66
N VAL A 374 26.46 -8.73 4.24
CA VAL A 374 25.30 -7.86 4.01
C VAL A 374 24.27 -8.00 5.14
N LEU A 375 24.05 -9.23 5.62
CA LEU A 375 23.07 -9.53 6.65
C LEU A 375 23.64 -10.50 7.68
N LYS A 376 23.19 -10.35 8.93
CA LYS A 376 23.45 -11.30 10.01
C LYS A 376 22.15 -11.67 10.71
N TYR A 377 22.00 -12.94 11.04
CA TYR A 377 20.94 -13.42 11.90
C TYR A 377 21.51 -14.38 12.92
N GLY A 378 21.30 -14.13 14.19
CA GLY A 378 21.70 -15.06 15.23
C GLY A 378 20.60 -15.43 16.18
N PHE A 379 20.72 -16.64 16.73
CA PHE A 379 19.76 -17.23 17.67
C PHE A 379 20.50 -18.17 18.62
N VAL A 380 19.87 -18.53 19.73
CA VAL A 380 20.47 -19.43 20.73
C VAL A 380 19.56 -20.62 20.98
N LEU A 381 19.98 -21.81 20.55
CA LEU A 381 19.30 -23.05 20.91
C LEU A 381 19.63 -23.40 22.36
N LYS A 382 18.58 -23.58 23.17
CA LYS A 382 18.65 -23.92 24.60
C LYS A 382 18.21 -25.36 24.86
N GLN A 383 17.32 -25.89 24.03
CA GLN A 383 16.77 -27.24 24.16
C GLN A 383 16.67 -27.93 22.80
N TRP A 384 16.91 -29.25 22.79
CA TRP A 384 16.81 -30.10 21.62
C TRP A 384 15.84 -31.26 21.84
N PHE A 385 14.91 -31.44 20.91
CA PHE A 385 13.81 -32.41 21.01
C PHE A 385 14.00 -33.55 20.01
N VAL A 386 13.63 -34.75 20.45
CA VAL A 386 13.71 -35.99 19.67
C VAL A 386 12.43 -36.80 19.84
N SER A 387 11.91 -37.35 18.74
CA SER A 387 10.68 -38.15 18.72
C SER A 387 10.98 -39.65 18.86
N ARG A 388 10.05 -40.42 19.44
CA ARG A 388 10.01 -41.91 19.32
C ARG A 388 9.11 -42.37 18.16
N GLY A 389 8.98 -41.54 17.13
CA GLY A 389 8.16 -41.83 15.96
C GLY A 389 6.65 -41.68 16.22
N ASN A 390 5.86 -42.40 15.43
CA ASN A 390 4.41 -42.24 15.30
C ASN A 390 3.56 -43.25 16.10
N ARG A 391 4.18 -44.00 17.02
CA ARG A 391 3.49 -44.99 17.86
C ARG A 391 3.24 -44.44 19.26
N SER A 392 2.27 -45.06 19.94
CA SER A 392 1.94 -44.78 21.34
C SER A 392 2.61 -45.79 22.26
N TYR A 393 3.10 -45.31 23.40
CA TYR A 393 3.81 -46.12 24.39
C TYR A 393 3.30 -45.83 25.80
N GLU A 394 3.44 -46.82 26.67
CA GLU A 394 3.17 -46.66 28.11
C GLU A 394 4.13 -45.65 28.74
N TYR A 395 3.69 -44.97 29.79
CA TYR A 395 4.50 -43.91 30.44
C TYR A 395 5.84 -44.42 30.99
N VAL A 396 5.85 -45.64 31.56
CA VAL A 396 7.07 -46.28 32.09
C VAL A 396 8.06 -46.54 30.96
N ASP A 397 7.58 -47.01 29.82
CA ASP A 397 8.41 -47.26 28.64
C ASP A 397 8.91 -45.95 28.03
N ALA A 398 8.08 -44.91 27.99
CA ALA A 398 8.46 -43.58 27.52
C ALA A 398 9.60 -43.00 28.36
N THR A 399 9.45 -43.04 29.68
CA THR A 399 10.45 -42.55 30.64
C THR A 399 11.74 -43.34 30.53
N SER A 400 11.66 -44.67 30.45
CA SER A 400 12.84 -45.52 30.29
C SER A 400 13.53 -45.29 28.95
N TRP A 401 12.77 -45.10 27.87
CA TRP A 401 13.33 -44.97 26.53
C TRP A 401 14.10 -43.66 26.35
N CYS A 402 13.57 -42.53 26.85
CA CYS A 402 14.31 -41.26 26.82
C CYS A 402 15.67 -41.35 27.52
N LYS A 403 15.75 -42.05 28.66
CA LYS A 403 17.03 -42.28 29.33
C LYS A 403 17.97 -43.17 28.50
N LYS A 404 17.44 -44.23 27.90
CA LYS A 404 18.24 -45.19 27.11
C LYS A 404 18.79 -44.63 25.81
N ILE A 405 18.17 -43.62 25.19
CA ILE A 405 18.73 -43.01 23.97
C ILE A 405 19.93 -42.09 24.26
N GLY A 406 20.29 -41.84 25.51
CA GLY A 406 21.46 -41.01 25.86
C GLY A 406 21.14 -39.99 26.94
N ASP A 407 20.50 -40.40 28.03
CA ASP A 407 20.12 -39.57 29.18
C ASP A 407 19.24 -38.35 28.82
N TYR A 408 18.43 -38.46 27.78
CA TYR A 408 17.34 -37.50 27.55
C TYR A 408 16.25 -37.73 28.60
N ARG A 409 15.41 -36.71 28.80
CA ARG A 409 14.26 -36.80 29.72
C ARG A 409 12.95 -36.60 28.99
N LEU A 410 11.86 -37.02 29.62
CA LEU A 410 10.55 -36.54 29.23
C LEU A 410 10.47 -35.02 29.44
N PRO A 411 9.83 -34.29 28.53
CA PRO A 411 9.61 -32.87 28.69
C PRO A 411 8.63 -32.60 29.83
N ASN A 412 8.80 -31.48 30.52
CA ASN A 412 7.74 -30.93 31.35
C ASN A 412 6.72 -30.21 30.44
N VAL A 413 5.52 -29.93 30.94
CA VAL A 413 4.48 -29.18 30.22
C VAL A 413 5.05 -27.86 29.67
N LYS A 414 5.83 -27.14 30.49
CA LYS A 414 6.47 -25.87 30.09
C LYS A 414 7.50 -25.98 28.97
N ASP A 415 8.08 -27.16 28.75
CA ASP A 415 9.03 -27.37 27.66
C ASP A 415 8.29 -27.48 26.32
N LEU A 416 7.02 -27.91 26.33
CA LEU A 416 6.23 -28.13 25.12
C LEU A 416 5.26 -26.99 24.81
N THR A 417 4.60 -26.39 25.80
CA THR A 417 3.51 -25.42 25.59
C THR A 417 3.49 -24.30 26.61
N ASN A 418 2.92 -23.16 26.23
CA ASN A 418 2.59 -22.04 27.11
C ASN A 418 1.11 -21.98 27.51
N ALA A 419 0.36 -23.04 27.26
CA ALA A 419 -1.04 -23.14 27.67
C ALA A 419 -1.24 -22.94 29.18
N SER A 420 -2.30 -22.22 29.52
CA SER A 420 -2.75 -22.03 30.89
C SER A 420 -3.87 -23.03 31.22
N PHE A 421 -3.60 -23.98 32.11
CA PHE A 421 -4.55 -25.05 32.47
C PHE A 421 -4.47 -25.41 33.96
N GLU A 422 -5.59 -25.25 34.70
CA GLU A 422 -5.79 -25.74 36.08
C GLU A 422 -4.61 -25.57 37.05
N GLY A 423 -3.96 -24.39 37.07
CA GLY A 423 -2.82 -24.12 37.95
C GLY A 423 -1.49 -24.76 37.51
N THR A 424 -1.48 -25.51 36.40
CA THR A 424 -0.27 -25.97 35.71
C THR A 424 0.39 -24.78 35.03
N VAL A 425 1.70 -24.64 35.23
CA VAL A 425 2.49 -23.55 34.67
C VAL A 425 3.11 -24.03 33.36
N GLY A 426 2.45 -23.72 32.23
CA GLY A 426 3.08 -23.75 30.91
C GLY A 426 4.27 -22.78 30.83
N GLY A 427 4.96 -22.77 29.70
CA GLY A 427 6.04 -21.82 29.44
C GLY A 427 5.56 -20.37 29.46
N THR A 428 6.49 -19.44 29.69
CA THR A 428 6.19 -18.01 29.79
C THR A 428 6.62 -17.25 28.52
N PRO A 429 5.86 -16.25 28.06
CA PRO A 429 4.56 -15.80 28.58
C PRO A 429 3.46 -16.85 28.37
N ALA A 430 2.61 -16.98 29.39
CA ALA A 430 1.46 -17.88 29.36
C ALA A 430 0.44 -17.40 28.33
N SER A 431 -0.24 -18.34 27.69
CA SER A 431 -1.32 -18.04 26.77
C SER A 431 -2.60 -17.67 27.51
N SER A 432 -3.56 -17.07 26.80
CA SER A 432 -4.86 -16.67 27.36
C SER A 432 -5.81 -17.82 27.70
N GLY A 433 -5.43 -19.08 27.48
CA GLY A 433 -6.27 -20.23 27.78
C GLY A 433 -5.55 -21.56 27.58
N ASN A 434 -6.31 -22.65 27.47
CA ASN A 434 -5.71 -23.98 27.31
C ASN A 434 -5.40 -24.30 25.83
N TYR A 435 -4.46 -23.58 25.25
CA TYR A 435 -3.96 -23.72 23.88
C TYR A 435 -2.62 -22.99 23.75
N PHE A 436 -1.77 -23.30 22.76
CA PHE A 436 -0.55 -22.51 22.56
C PHE A 436 -0.87 -21.11 22.02
N GLN A 437 -0.05 -20.14 22.39
CA GLN A 437 0.07 -18.86 21.68
C GLN A 437 1.50 -18.67 21.21
N ARG A 438 1.68 -18.18 19.98
CA ARG A 438 3.01 -17.98 19.39
C ARG A 438 3.86 -17.07 20.24
N SER A 439 4.96 -17.59 20.78
CA SER A 439 5.87 -16.80 21.60
C SER A 439 7.25 -17.43 21.64
N ILE A 440 8.27 -16.58 21.54
CA ILE A 440 9.66 -16.98 21.62
C ILE A 440 9.99 -17.34 23.08
N GLY A 441 10.66 -18.47 23.29
CA GLY A 441 11.07 -18.94 24.61
C GLY A 441 9.96 -19.56 25.47
N ALA A 442 8.74 -19.67 24.96
CA ALA A 442 7.59 -20.15 25.74
C ALA A 442 7.33 -21.66 25.61
N GLY A 443 8.24 -22.40 24.97
CA GLY A 443 8.16 -23.84 24.75
C GLY A 443 8.24 -24.22 23.27
N PHE A 444 8.28 -25.51 23.00
CA PHE A 444 8.51 -26.07 21.66
C PHE A 444 7.40 -25.73 20.66
N ILE A 445 6.13 -25.95 21.03
CA ILE A 445 4.96 -25.68 20.16
C ILE A 445 4.71 -24.17 20.00
N PRO A 446 4.82 -23.31 21.03
CA PRO A 446 4.73 -21.86 20.87
C PRO A 446 5.73 -21.26 19.87
N GLU A 447 6.92 -21.84 19.75
CA GLU A 447 7.90 -21.42 18.76
C GLU A 447 7.60 -22.01 17.38
N TRP A 448 7.49 -23.34 17.28
CA TRP A 448 7.47 -24.02 15.99
C TRP A 448 6.06 -24.25 15.44
N GLY A 449 5.04 -24.26 16.29
CA GLY A 449 3.65 -24.56 15.93
C GLY A 449 3.41 -26.06 15.86
N VAL A 450 2.48 -26.46 15.01
CA VAL A 450 2.22 -27.88 14.75
C VAL A 450 3.44 -28.50 14.08
N ILE A 451 4.05 -29.49 14.73
CA ILE A 451 5.38 -30.02 14.37
C ILE A 451 5.29 -31.16 13.36
N SER A 452 4.20 -31.93 13.38
CA SER A 452 3.98 -33.08 12.48
C SER A 452 4.02 -32.72 10.99
N ILE A 453 3.66 -31.49 10.64
CA ILE A 453 3.61 -31.04 9.25
C ILE A 453 4.99 -30.73 8.68
N TYR A 454 6.04 -30.71 9.51
CA TYR A 454 7.40 -30.47 9.06
C TYR A 454 7.95 -31.73 8.37
N PRO A 455 8.40 -31.62 7.10
CA PRO A 455 8.91 -32.75 6.35
C PRO A 455 10.10 -33.43 7.06
N GLY A 456 10.01 -34.76 7.24
CA GLY A 456 11.11 -35.58 7.73
C GLY A 456 11.43 -35.43 9.23
N THR A 457 10.57 -34.81 10.03
CA THR A 457 10.79 -34.65 11.49
C THR A 457 10.30 -35.85 12.30
N ASN A 458 9.39 -36.66 11.76
CA ASN A 458 8.87 -37.89 12.37
C ASN A 458 8.19 -37.69 13.75
N PHE A 459 7.67 -36.49 14.01
CA PHE A 459 6.84 -36.22 15.20
C PHE A 459 5.38 -36.65 14.96
N ASN A 460 4.76 -37.18 16.01
CA ASN A 460 3.37 -37.65 15.99
C ASN A 460 2.37 -36.50 16.20
N GLU A 461 1.14 -36.66 15.70
CA GLU A 461 0.02 -35.68 15.74
C GLU A 461 -0.88 -35.78 16.96
N ILE A 462 -0.68 -36.77 17.83
CA ILE A 462 -1.70 -37.13 18.81
C ILE A 462 -1.50 -36.34 20.11
N TYR A 463 -1.03 -37.00 21.16
CA TYR A 463 -0.67 -36.39 22.43
C TYR A 463 0.75 -36.82 22.78
N ASN A 464 1.43 -36.05 23.62
CA ASN A 464 2.78 -36.35 24.06
C ASN A 464 2.85 -36.40 25.58
N TRP A 465 3.48 -37.45 26.10
CA TRP A 465 3.74 -37.58 27.53
C TRP A 465 4.56 -36.41 28.06
N THR A 466 4.23 -35.97 29.26
CA THR A 466 5.06 -35.05 30.04
C THR A 466 5.47 -35.68 31.36
N ALA A 467 6.54 -35.15 31.96
CA ALA A 467 6.99 -35.59 33.28
C ALA A 467 6.07 -35.13 34.43
N ASP A 468 5.26 -34.10 34.21
CA ASP A 468 4.39 -33.51 35.24
C ASP A 468 3.18 -34.40 35.55
N LYS A 469 2.83 -34.46 36.84
CA LYS A 469 1.71 -35.27 37.34
C LYS A 469 0.46 -34.42 37.55
N SER A 470 -0.68 -34.94 37.15
CA SER A 470 -1.98 -34.32 37.41
C SER A 470 -2.49 -34.64 38.81
N SER A 471 -3.30 -33.74 39.38
CA SER A 471 -4.02 -33.95 40.64
C SER A 471 -5.05 -35.09 40.56
N PHE A 472 -5.45 -35.52 39.36
CA PHE A 472 -6.50 -36.52 39.12
C PHE A 472 -5.97 -37.96 38.96
N SER A 473 -4.80 -38.28 39.52
CA SER A 473 -4.13 -39.59 39.40
C SER A 473 -3.67 -39.99 37.97
N GLY A 474 -3.84 -39.10 36.99
CA GLY A 474 -3.30 -39.22 35.64
C GLY A 474 -1.98 -38.45 35.45
N LEU A 475 -1.43 -38.52 34.23
CA LEU A 475 -0.22 -37.79 33.84
C LEU A 475 -0.58 -36.72 32.82
N TYR A 476 0.04 -35.54 32.93
CA TYR A 476 -0.22 -34.49 31.96
C TYR A 476 0.30 -34.89 30.58
N ILE A 477 -0.49 -34.58 29.57
CA ILE A 477 -0.15 -34.74 28.16
C ILE A 477 -0.35 -33.41 27.44
N VAL A 478 0.46 -33.19 26.40
CA VAL A 478 0.34 -32.01 25.53
C VAL A 478 -0.06 -32.45 24.13
N ASN A 479 -1.12 -31.83 23.63
CA ASN A 479 -1.71 -32.09 22.32
C ASN A 479 -1.02 -31.25 21.23
N TYR A 480 -1.26 -31.54 19.95
CA TYR A 480 -0.61 -30.83 18.83
C TYR A 480 -0.99 -29.34 18.75
N ASP A 481 -2.17 -28.96 19.27
CA ASP A 481 -2.64 -27.58 19.40
C ASP A 481 -2.14 -26.89 20.68
N GLY A 482 -1.22 -27.55 21.39
CA GLY A 482 -0.60 -27.06 22.62
C GLY A 482 -1.52 -27.10 23.84
N SER A 483 -2.74 -27.62 23.71
CA SER A 483 -3.62 -27.81 24.87
C SER A 483 -3.05 -28.88 25.81
N VAL A 484 -3.27 -28.68 27.11
CA VAL A 484 -2.90 -29.57 28.19
C VAL A 484 -4.12 -30.36 28.62
N SER A 485 -3.96 -31.67 28.76
CA SER A 485 -4.95 -32.54 29.36
C SER A 485 -4.24 -33.64 30.15
N TRP A 486 -4.95 -34.66 30.60
CA TRP A 486 -4.36 -35.80 31.30
C TRP A 486 -4.76 -37.11 30.63
N SER A 487 -3.91 -38.12 30.74
CA SER A 487 -4.17 -39.46 30.20
C SER A 487 -3.59 -40.54 31.10
N THR A 488 -4.21 -41.72 31.03
CA THR A 488 -3.70 -43.00 31.58
C THR A 488 -3.47 -44.04 30.48
N PHE A 489 -3.67 -43.67 29.21
CA PHE A 489 -3.52 -44.56 28.05
C PHE A 489 -2.22 -44.27 27.30
N PRO A 490 -1.65 -45.27 26.59
CA PRO A 490 -0.48 -45.11 25.76
C PRO A 490 -0.57 -43.88 24.84
N THR A 491 0.52 -43.11 24.81
CA THR A 491 0.58 -41.80 24.16
C THR A 491 1.93 -41.63 23.45
N GLY A 492 2.07 -40.63 22.57
CA GLY A 492 3.30 -40.30 21.88
C GLY A 492 4.43 -39.91 22.83
N VAL A 493 5.67 -40.12 22.38
CA VAL A 493 6.87 -39.88 23.18
C VAL A 493 7.77 -38.89 22.46
N ILE A 494 7.98 -37.75 23.11
CA ILE A 494 9.02 -36.79 22.78
C ILE A 494 9.98 -36.79 23.97
N CYS A 495 11.27 -36.74 23.68
CA CYS A 495 12.32 -36.55 24.67
C CYS A 495 13.00 -35.21 24.41
N VAL A 496 13.50 -34.59 25.47
CA VAL A 496 14.21 -33.31 25.42
C VAL A 496 15.57 -33.41 26.10
N TYR A 497 16.52 -32.63 25.60
CA TYR A 497 17.84 -32.44 26.19
C TYR A 497 18.24 -30.95 26.21
N PRO A 498 18.92 -30.48 27.27
CA PRO A 498 18.93 -31.09 28.59
C PRO A 498 17.55 -31.11 29.27
#